data_AF-A0A2T5IRB1-F1
#
_entry.id   AF-A0A2T5IRB1-F1
#
_cell.length_a   1.000
_cell.length_b   1.000
_cell.length_c   1.000
_cell.angle_alpha   90.00
_cell.angle_beta   90.00
_cell.angle_gamma   90.00
#
_symmetry.space_group_name_H-M   'P 1'
#
loop_
_entity.id
_entity.type
_entity.pdbx_description
1 polymer ?
#
loop_
_entity_poly.entity_id
_entity_poly.type
_entity_poly.pdbx_seq_one_letter_code
_entity_poly.pdbx_strand_id
1 'polypeptide(L)' 'MRKTKYYITTRADRKNFLLKYGDWMFKYVPESKTWEASDYWYEEIVMNHFADFEEITEERAKKIIMDDGVFQI' A
#
# COMPACT_ATOMS: atom_id res chain seq x y z
N MET A 1 -5.89 -19.74 -4.11
CA MET A 1 -4.94 -18.59 -4.08
C MET A 1 -5.64 -17.44 -3.38
N ARG A 2 -5.07 -16.89 -2.30
CA ARG A 2 -5.68 -15.71 -1.66
C ARG A 2 -5.67 -14.56 -2.66
N LYS A 3 -6.78 -13.84 -2.76
CA LYS A 3 -6.90 -12.68 -3.65
C LYS A 3 -5.98 -11.58 -3.12
N THR A 4 -5.08 -11.08 -3.96
CA THR A 4 -4.24 -9.93 -3.64
C THR A 4 -5.13 -8.75 -3.27
N LYS A 5 -4.81 -8.07 -2.17
CA LYS A 5 -5.43 -6.83 -1.74
C LYS A 5 -4.47 -5.67 -1.87
N TYR A 6 -5.00 -4.47 -2.03
CA TYR A 6 -4.21 -3.25 -2.14
C TYR A 6 -4.71 -2.24 -1.12
N TYR A 7 -3.79 -1.48 -0.55
CA TYR A 7 -4.10 -0.47 0.45
C TYR A 7 -3.35 0.83 0.16
N ILE A 8 -3.91 1.94 0.60
CA ILE A 8 -3.20 3.20 0.75
C ILE A 8 -3.21 3.61 2.21
N THR A 9 -2.12 4.19 2.70
CA THR A 9 -2.13 4.86 4.01
C THR A 9 -2.79 6.22 3.87
N THR A 10 -3.52 6.68 4.89
CA THR A 10 -4.35 7.90 4.82
C THR A 10 -3.96 8.99 5.82
N ARG A 11 -2.70 9.00 6.28
CA ARG A 11 -2.23 9.96 7.29
C ARG A 11 -2.06 11.37 6.72
N ALA A 12 -2.73 12.34 7.33
CA ALA A 12 -2.68 13.75 6.93
C ALA A 12 -1.30 14.41 7.12
N ASP A 13 -0.45 13.88 8.01
CA ASP A 13 0.85 14.45 8.39
C ASP A 13 2.06 13.64 7.87
N ARG A 14 1.85 12.61 7.04
CA ARG A 14 2.92 11.74 6.54
C ARG A 14 2.79 11.47 5.04
N LYS A 15 3.89 10.99 4.43
CA LYS A 15 3.87 10.49 3.05
C LYS A 15 2.92 9.30 2.97
N ASN A 16 2.02 9.32 1.99
CA ASN A 16 1.14 8.19 1.75
C ASN A 16 1.87 7.07 0.98
N PHE A 17 1.64 5.83 1.39
CA PHE A 17 2.24 4.65 0.78
C PHE A 17 1.19 3.79 0.11
N LEU A 18 1.54 3.26 -1.06
CA LEU A 18 0.78 2.19 -1.72
C LEU A 18 1.32 0.84 -1.23
N LEU A 19 0.40 0.00 -0.76
CA LEU A 19 0.70 -1.30 -0.20
C LEU A 19 -0.04 -2.41 -0.96
N LYS A 20 0.56 -3.59 -0.98
CA LYS A 20 -0.01 -4.81 -1.58
C LYS A 20 0.12 -5.95 -0.59
N TYR A 21 -0.99 -6.63 -0.33
CA TYR A 21 -1.05 -7.81 0.51
C TYR A 21 -1.40 -9.04 -0.31
N GLY A 22 -0.54 -10.06 -0.22
CA GLY A 22 -0.76 -11.38 -0.82
C GLY A 22 -0.37 -12.46 0.19
N ASP A 23 0.83 -13.01 0.03
CA ASP A 23 1.44 -13.91 1.01
C ASP A 23 2.14 -13.14 2.15
N TRP A 24 2.58 -11.90 1.86
CA TRP A 24 3.14 -10.94 2.81
C TRP A 24 2.67 -9.53 2.48
N MET A 25 3.08 -8.54 3.29
CA MET A 25 2.86 -7.12 3.00
C MET A 25 4.04 -6.54 2.22
N PHE A 26 3.74 -5.79 1.16
CA PHE A 26 4.72 -5.12 0.33
C PHE A 26 4.39 -3.64 0.18
N LYS A 27 5.41 -2.80 0.22
CA LYS A 27 5.35 -1.35 -0.02
C LYS A 27 5.88 -1.06 -1.42
N TYR A 28 5.13 -0.28 -2.20
CA TYR A 28 5.61 0.20 -3.50
C TYR A 28 6.63 1.32 -3.32
N VAL A 29 7.75 1.24 -4.03
CA VAL A 29 8.80 2.26 -4.08
C VAL A 29 8.78 2.91 -5.47
N PRO A 30 8.25 4.13 -5.60
CA PRO A 30 8.13 4.80 -6.90
C PRO A 30 9.47 5.02 -7.59
N GLU A 31 10.52 5.34 -6.82
CA GLU A 31 11.85 5.68 -7.33
C GLU A 31 12.51 4.52 -8.08
N SER A 32 12.30 3.28 -7.59
CA SER A 32 12.82 2.06 -8.20
C SER A 32 11.78 1.28 -9.01
N LYS A 33 10.50 1.69 -8.95
CA LYS A 33 9.36 0.97 -9.55
C LYS A 33 9.25 -0.48 -9.10
N THR A 34 9.63 -0.76 -7.85
CA THR A 34 9.63 -2.10 -7.25
C THR A 34 8.72 -2.21 -6.04
N TRP A 35 8.39 -3.45 -5.67
CA TRP A 35 7.73 -3.78 -4.41
C TRP A 35 8.75 -4.30 -3.42
N GLU A 36 8.81 -3.70 -2.24
CA GLU A 36 9.65 -4.14 -1.13
C GLU A 36 8.81 -4.81 -0.06
N ALA A 37 9.26 -5.97 0.45
CA ALA A 37 8.61 -6.59 1.61
C ALA A 37 8.70 -5.65 2.82
N SER A 38 7.62 -5.60 3.62
CA SER A 38 7.56 -4.70 4.77
C SER A 38 6.85 -5.35 5.96
N ASP A 39 7.65 -5.84 6.90
CA ASP A 39 7.17 -6.41 8.17
C ASP A 39 6.45 -5.35 9.01
N TYR A 40 6.95 -4.11 9.00
CA TYR A 40 6.30 -2.98 9.65
C TYR A 40 4.84 -2.81 9.21
N TRP A 41 4.56 -2.78 7.90
CA TRP A 41 3.18 -2.62 7.42
C TRP A 41 2.34 -3.88 7.61
N TYR A 42 2.96 -5.06 7.64
CA TYR A 42 2.27 -6.30 7.99
C TYR A 42 1.75 -6.23 9.44
N GLU A 43 2.61 -5.87 10.38
CA GLU A 43 2.25 -5.71 11.79
C GLU A 43 1.20 -4.62 11.99
N GLU A 44 1.37 -3.45 11.37
CA GLU A 44 0.43 -2.33 11.57
C GLU A 44 -0.97 -2.65 11.03
N ILE A 45 -1.07 -3.18 9.80
CA ILE A 45 -2.37 -3.41 9.14
C ILE A 45 -3.04 -4.70 9.60
N VAL A 46 -2.27 -5.77 9.73
CA VAL A 46 -2.81 -7.12 10.00
C VAL A 46 -2.86 -7.43 11.49
N MET A 47 -1.89 -6.95 12.28
CA MET A 47 -1.78 -7.31 13.70
C MET A 47 -2.32 -6.22 14.64
N ASN A 48 -2.11 -4.94 14.32
CA ASN A 48 -2.38 -3.83 15.24
C ASN A 48 -3.71 -3.06 15.01
N HIS A 49 -4.56 -3.47 14.06
CA HIS A 49 -5.80 -2.75 13.70
C HIS A 49 -5.59 -1.22 13.57
N PHE A 50 -4.49 -0.81 12.93
CA PHE A 50 -4.26 0.61 12.67
C PHE A 50 -5.41 1.21 11.85
N ALA A 51 -5.86 2.43 12.13
CA ALA A 51 -7.04 3.00 11.46
C ALA A 51 -6.72 3.85 10.21
N ASP A 52 -5.44 4.17 9.98
CA ASP A 52 -5.02 5.14 8.96
C ASP A 52 -4.68 4.47 7.60
N PHE A 53 -5.53 3.55 7.15
CA PHE A 53 -5.42 2.94 5.82
C PHE A 53 -6.79 2.70 5.17
N GLU A 54 -6.80 2.65 3.84
CA GLU A 54 -7.97 2.34 3.03
C GLU A 54 -7.65 1.19 2.07
N GLU A 55 -8.52 0.17 2.00
CA GLU A 55 -8.44 -0.87 0.97
C GLU A 55 -8.92 -0.29 -0.37
N ILE A 56 -8.09 -0.40 -1.41
CA ILE A 56 -8.40 0.10 -2.76
C ILE A 56 -8.46 -1.04 -3.77
N THR A 57 -9.08 -0.78 -4.93
CA THR A 57 -9.12 -1.77 -6.01
C THR A 57 -7.75 -1.90 -6.70
N GLU A 58 -7.54 -3.04 -7.37
CA GLU A 58 -6.34 -3.26 -8.19
C GLU A 58 -6.24 -2.23 -9.32
N GLU A 59 -7.36 -1.82 -9.93
CA GLU A 59 -7.39 -0.78 -10.96
C GLU A 59 -6.93 0.57 -10.42
N ARG A 60 -7.32 0.92 -9.18
CA ARG A 60 -6.85 2.15 -8.53
C ARG A 60 -5.36 2.07 -8.22
N ALA A 61 -4.86 0.94 -7.74
CA ALA A 61 -3.43 0.73 -7.49
C ALA A 61 -2.61 0.84 -8.78
N LYS A 62 -3.09 0.26 -9.89
CA LYS A 62 -2.45 0.38 -11.21
C LYS A 62 -2.37 1.83 -11.68
N LYS A 63 -3.44 2.62 -11.51
CA LYS A 63 -3.42 4.06 -11.84
C LYS A 63 -2.35 4.80 -11.04
N ILE A 64 -2.28 4.57 -9.73
CA ILE A 64 -1.25 5.19 -8.87
C ILE A 64 0.17 4.84 -9.35
N ILE A 65 0.41 3.59 -9.75
CA ILE A 65 1.71 3.14 -10.28
C ILE A 65 2.03 3.83 -11.61
N MET A 66 1.04 3.99 -12.49
CA MET A 66 1.19 4.67 -13.79
C MET A 66 1.48 6.17 -13.61
N ASP A 67 0.92 6.79 -12.57
CA ASP A 67 1.12 8.19 -12.21
C ASP A 67 2.38 8.39 -11.31
N ASP A 68 3.38 7.53 -11.49
CA ASP A 68 4.67 7.50 -10.75
C ASP A 68 4.51 7.55 -9.21
N GLY A 69 3.47 6.92 -8.67
CA GLY A 69 3.22 6.84 -7.23
C GLY A 69 2.78 8.17 -6.60
N VAL A 70 2.44 9.17 -7.41
CA VAL A 70 1.86 10.44 -6.94
C VAL A 70 0.37 10.24 -6.76
N PHE A 71 -0.10 10.36 -5.52
CA PHE A 71 -1.53 10.39 -5.24
C PHE A 71 -1.84 11.33 -4.09
N GLN A 72 -2.83 12.19 -4.30
CA GLN A 72 -3.48 12.97 -3.27
C GLN A 72 -4.73 12.21 -2.82
N ILE A 73 -5.01 12.26 -1.52
CA ILE A 73 -6.26 11.77 -0.93
C ILE A 73 -7.24 12.93 -0.92
#